data_AF-A0AAD5NUD0-F1
#
_entry.id   AF-A0AAD5NUD0-F1
#
_cell.length_a   1.000
_cell.length_b   1.000
_cell.length_c   1.000
_cell.angle_alpha   90.00
_cell.angle_beta   90.00
_cell.angle_gamma   90.00
#
_symmetry.space_group_name_H-M   'P 1'
#
loop_
_entity.id
_entity.type
_entity.pdbx_description
1 polymer ?
#
loop_
_entity_poly.entity_id
_entity_poly.type
_entity_poly.pdbx_seq_one_letter_code
_entity_poly.pdbx_strand_id
1 'polypeptide(L)'
;MKKALRVYGAVQRLVRRLPKDSRPYYAKYVRENFVNYREVDANDAKALDELFNRSYNHSIWVLNKYSVDESAADKLKKICCG
;
A
#
# COMPACT_ATOMS: atom_id res chain seq x y z
N MET A 1 6.47 -5.00 12.98
CA MET A 1 7.29 -5.04 11.75
C MET A 1 6.83 -6.02 10.66
N LYS A 2 6.52 -7.32 10.93
CA LYS A 2 6.16 -8.29 9.87
C LYS A 2 4.92 -7.89 9.02
N LYS A 3 3.88 -7.32 9.63
CA LYS A 3 2.66 -6.86 8.93
C LYS A 3 2.97 -5.71 7.96
N ALA A 4 3.72 -4.71 8.40
CA ALA A 4 4.16 -3.59 7.58
C ALA A 4 4.92 -4.05 6.32
N LEU A 5 5.91 -4.94 6.46
CA LEU A 5 6.65 -5.48 5.30
C LEU A 5 5.75 -6.23 4.31
N ARG A 6 4.71 -6.92 4.80
CA ARG A 6 3.70 -7.58 3.94
C ARG A 6 2.86 -6.55 3.17
N VAL A 7 2.46 -5.45 3.83
CA VAL A 7 1.78 -4.32 3.18
C VAL A 7 2.66 -3.73 2.09
N TYR A 8 3.92 -3.39 2.40
CA TYR A 8 4.88 -2.86 1.42
C TYR A 8 5.00 -3.74 0.17
N GLY A 9 5.24 -5.05 0.37
CA GLY A 9 5.38 -5.98 -0.74
C GLY A 9 4.08 -6.15 -1.54
N ALA A 10 2.92 -6.01 -0.91
CA ALA A 10 1.63 -6.03 -1.60
C ALA A 10 1.43 -4.77 -2.45
N VAL A 11 1.72 -3.58 -1.92
CA VAL A 11 1.66 -2.32 -2.66
C VAL A 11 2.62 -2.33 -3.86
N GLN A 12 3.85 -2.81 -3.69
CA GLN A 12 4.79 -2.96 -4.81
C GLN A 12 4.27 -3.89 -5.92
N ARG A 13 3.51 -4.95 -5.57
CA ARG A 13 2.88 -5.82 -6.58
C ARG A 13 1.75 -5.11 -7.31
N LEU A 14 0.99 -4.24 -6.65
CA LEU A 14 -0.02 -3.40 -7.30
C LEU A 14 0.61 -2.42 -8.28
N VAL A 15 1.75 -1.81 -7.93
CA VAL A 15 2.48 -0.93 -8.87
C VAL A 15 2.82 -1.63 -10.18
N ARG A 16 3.12 -2.94 -10.16
CA ARG A 16 3.38 -3.71 -11.39
C ARG A 16 2.14 -3.89 -12.28
N ARG A 17 0.93 -3.70 -11.75
CA ARG A 17 -0.34 -3.76 -12.49
C ARG A 17 -0.67 -2.45 -13.20
N LEU A 18 -0.03 -1.35 -12.84
CA LEU A 18 -0.24 -0.04 -13.46
C LEU A 18 0.35 0.01 -14.89
N PRO A 19 -0.05 1.00 -15.72
CA PRO A 19 0.59 1.29 -17.00
C PRO A 19 2.10 1.50 -16.89
N LYS A 20 2.88 1.00 -17.86
CA LYS A 20 4.36 0.88 -17.78
C LYS A 20 5.05 2.21 -17.47
N ASP A 21 4.58 3.29 -18.10
CA ASP A 21 5.02 4.67 -17.95
C ASP A 21 4.77 5.24 -16.54
N SER A 22 3.69 4.83 -15.87
CA SER A 22 3.37 5.28 -14.51
C SER A 22 4.13 4.55 -13.40
N ARG A 23 4.66 3.35 -13.67
CA ARG A 23 5.29 2.49 -12.64
C ARG A 23 6.47 3.12 -11.92
N PRO A 24 7.43 3.79 -12.61
CA PRO A 24 8.60 4.36 -11.93
C PRO A 24 8.20 5.43 -10.89
N TYR A 25 7.21 6.26 -11.23
CA TYR A 25 6.66 7.28 -10.33
C TYR A 25 6.08 6.63 -9.07
N TYR A 26 5.16 5.66 -9.22
CA TYR A 26 4.53 5.03 -8.06
C TYR A 26 5.50 4.13 -7.27
N ALA A 27 6.49 3.50 -7.91
CA ALA A 27 7.52 2.74 -7.21
C ALA A 27 8.41 3.65 -6.35
N LYS A 28 8.72 4.87 -6.83
CA LYS A 28 9.41 5.90 -6.03
C LYS A 28 8.52 6.36 -4.87
N TYR A 29 7.29 6.77 -5.17
CA TYR A 29 6.33 7.25 -4.18
C TYR A 29 6.11 6.25 -3.03
N VAL A 30 5.95 4.97 -3.36
CA VAL A 30 5.78 3.90 -2.35
C VAL A 30 7.01 3.76 -1.47
N ARG A 31 8.23 3.88 -2.01
CA ARG A 31 9.46 3.83 -1.20
C ARG A 31 9.53 5.01 -0.23
N GLU A 32 9.26 6.21 -0.72
CA GLU A 32 9.33 7.44 0.09
C GLU A 32 8.28 7.43 1.22
N ASN A 33 7.04 7.07 0.91
CA ASN A 33 5.97 7.00 1.92
C ASN A 33 6.21 5.90 2.95
N PHE A 34 6.84 4.78 2.56
CA PHE A 34 7.08 3.67 3.47
C PHE A 34 8.21 3.94 4.47
N VAL A 35 9.08 4.93 4.24
CA VAL A 35 10.06 5.37 5.24
C VAL A 35 9.34 5.91 6.48
N ASN A 36 8.23 6.63 6.30
CA ASN A 36 7.42 7.20 7.38
C ASN A 36 6.78 6.12 8.27
N TYR A 37 6.71 4.85 7.82
CA TYR A 37 6.13 3.76 8.60
C TYR A 37 7.07 3.34 9.74
N ARG A 38 8.34 3.75 9.69
CA ARG A 38 9.31 3.53 10.77
C ARG A 38 9.09 4.43 11.97
N GLU A 39 8.43 5.57 11.78
CA GLU A 39 8.17 6.56 12.82
C GLU A 39 6.92 6.24 13.63
N VAL A 40 6.06 5.36 13.11
CA VAL A 40 4.87 4.88 13.81
C VAL A 40 5.28 3.88 14.89
N ASP A 41 4.87 4.15 16.13
CA ASP A 41 5.12 3.24 17.25
C ASP A 41 4.51 1.86 16.95
N ALA A 42 5.35 0.83 16.99
CA ALA A 42 4.93 -0.54 16.77
C ALA A 42 3.99 -1.07 17.87
N ASN A 43 3.93 -0.40 19.01
CA ASN A 43 3.06 -0.73 20.14
C ASN A 43 1.72 0.04 20.10
N ASP A 44 1.60 1.08 19.26
CA ASP A 44 0.34 1.79 19.05
C ASP A 44 -0.48 1.10 17.96
N ALA A 45 -1.34 0.17 18.41
CA ALA A 45 -2.23 -0.57 17.53
C ALA A 45 -3.17 0.34 16.71
N LYS A 46 -3.61 1.46 17.28
CA LYS A 46 -4.53 2.38 16.59
C LYS A 46 -3.81 3.12 15.47
N ALA A 47 -2.61 3.63 15.74
CA ALA A 47 -1.80 4.29 14.72
C ALA A 47 -1.43 3.33 13.57
N LEU A 48 -1.12 2.07 13.88
CA LEU A 48 -0.85 1.04 12.87
C LEU A 48 -2.10 0.72 12.01
N ASP A 49 -3.27 0.60 12.61
CA ASP A 49 -4.50 0.34 11.88
C ASP A 49 -4.89 1.51 10.96
N GLU A 50 -4.77 2.75 11.45
CA GLU A 50 -4.97 3.94 10.63
C GLU A 50 -4.00 4.00 9.44
N LEU A 51 -2.73 3.66 9.68
CA LEU A 51 -1.69 3.58 8.65
C LEU A 51 -2.02 2.53 7.59
N PHE A 52 -2.43 1.33 7.99
CA PHE A 52 -2.78 0.25 7.06
C PHE A 52 -4.05 0.55 6.28
N ASN A 53 -5.07 1.15 6.91
CA ASN A 53 -6.27 1.61 6.22
C ASN A 53 -5.95 2.69 5.18
N ARG A 54 -5.11 3.68 5.53
CA ARG A 54 -4.67 4.71 4.59
C ARG A 54 -3.91 4.10 3.40
N SER A 55 -3.05 3.12 3.67
CA SER A 55 -2.31 2.38 2.63
C SER A 55 -3.25 1.70 1.63
N TYR A 56 -4.29 1.04 2.15
CA TYR A 56 -5.28 0.35 1.34
C TYR A 56 -6.09 1.33 0.50
N ASN A 57 -6.67 2.36 1.12
CA ASN A 57 -7.49 3.36 0.44
C ASN A 57 -6.71 4.10 -0.65
N HIS A 58 -5.46 4.47 -0.36
CA HIS A 58 -4.62 5.11 -1.37
C HIS A 58 -4.30 4.18 -2.54
N SER A 59 -4.05 2.89 -2.25
CA SER A 59 -3.82 1.91 -3.32
C SER A 59 -5.05 1.75 -4.21
N ILE A 60 -6.25 1.65 -3.64
CA ILE A 60 -7.51 1.60 -4.39
C ILE A 60 -7.68 2.84 -5.26
N TRP A 61 -7.45 4.04 -4.71
CA TRP A 61 -7.54 5.28 -5.48
C TRP A 61 -6.61 5.28 -6.69
N VAL A 62 -5.37 4.80 -6.54
CA VAL A 62 -4.41 4.70 -7.65
C VAL A 62 -4.87 3.66 -8.68
N LEU A 63 -5.39 2.51 -8.26
CA LEU A 63 -5.92 1.50 -9.20
C LEU A 63 -7.07 2.06 -10.02
N ASN A 64 -8.03 2.73 -9.37
CA ASN A 64 -9.19 3.34 -10.02
C ASN A 64 -8.80 4.44 -11.00
N LYS A 65 -7.77 5.24 -10.67
CA LYS A 65 -7.21 6.24 -11.58
C LYS A 65 -6.75 5.66 -12.92
N TYR A 66 -6.31 4.41 -12.94
CA TYR A 66 -5.83 3.72 -14.15
C TYR A 66 -6.78 2.62 -14.64
N SER A 67 -8.04 2.62 -14.17
CA SER A 67 -9.05 1.60 -14.50
C SER A 67 -8.56 0.16 -14.26
N VAL A 68 -7.69 -0.03 -13.27
CA VAL A 68 -7.28 -1.37 -12.84
C VAL A 68 -8.34 -1.92 -11.90
N ASP A 69 -8.79 -3.15 -12.16
CA ASP A 69 -9.81 -3.82 -11.36
C ASP A 69 -9.42 -3.89 -9.87
N GLU A 70 -10.37 -3.52 -8.99
CA GLU A 70 -10.15 -3.46 -7.54
C GLU A 70 -9.80 -4.82 -6.92
N SER A 71 -10.22 -5.95 -7.53
CA SER A 71 -9.86 -7.30 -7.06
C SER A 71 -8.35 -7.54 -7.06
N ALA A 72 -7.59 -6.76 -7.84
CA ALA A 72 -6.12 -6.78 -7.77
C ALA A 72 -5.60 -6.48 -6.35
N ALA A 73 -6.35 -5.70 -5.56
CA ALA A 73 -6.04 -5.31 -4.19
C ALA A 73 -6.57 -6.27 -3.11
N ASP A 74 -7.22 -7.39 -3.45
CA ASP A 74 -7.77 -8.34 -2.46
C ASP A 74 -6.73 -8.80 -1.44
N LYS A 75 -5.50 -9.07 -1.91
CA LYS A 75 -4.39 -9.46 -1.04
C LYS A 75 -4.00 -8.33 -0.09
N LEU A 76 -4.02 -7.08 -0.57
CA LEU A 76 -3.74 -5.92 0.27
C LEU A 76 -4.84 -5.70 1.30
N LYS A 77 -6.12 -5.80 0.89
CA LYS A 77 -7.29 -5.72 1.77
C LYS A 77 -7.20 -6.70 2.94
N LYS A 78 -6.90 -7.97 2.65
CA LYS A 78 -6.73 -9.02 3.68
C LYS A 78 -5.57 -8.74 4.64
N ILE A 79 -4.52 -8.05 4.20
CA ILE A 79 -3.38 -7.72 5.07
C ILE A 79 -3.69 -6.47 5.89
N CYS A 80 -4.34 -5.45 5.32
CA CYS A 80 -4.59 -4.18 6.00
C CYS A 80 -5.80 -4.23 6.94
N CYS A 81 -6.87 -4.92 6.55
CA CYS A 81 -8.18 -4.89 7.21
C CYS A 81 -8.55 -6.23 7.86
N GLY A 82 -7.62 -7.19 7.89
CA GLY A 82 -7.78 -8.48 8.58
C GLY A 82 -6.68 -8.73 9.59
#